data_AF-A0A1W9TP70-F1
#
_entry.id   AF-A0A1W9TP70-F1
#
_cell.length_a   1.000
_cell.length_b   1.000
_cell.length_c   1.000
_cell.angle_alpha   90.00
_cell.angle_beta   90.00
_cell.angle_gamma   90.00
#
_symmetry.space_group_name_H-M   'P 1'
#
loop_
_entity.id
_entity.type
_entity.pdbx_description
1 polymer ?
#
loop_
_entity_poly.entity_id
_entity_poly.type
_entity_poly.pdbx_seq_one_letter_code
_entity_poly.pdbx_strand_id
1 'polypeptide(L)'
;MMLQIIKKLVEKDKRYKLHVAGNVQEFMYQVHLNHMVKEMNLEDNVIFYGWVDNMEEWWEDKNYLLSTSVDEGHPYNILEGMAKGLKPIIYNYYGSKNQWPNELIFNTVDEAINIILKDNYNSNYYRNFIENNYTLENQIKNIKNVINSLIEKKEDINKLLEISYENPDNFKNNEYLLNYFLNKRDLKNYMNFIEYLLINGKIELKQKIDYFIRNLYYRLEGYERFEYLSENPFIYLENEGEKYLSKYYDKYFSKSKKKDDKIHFLYVLNGLDYFQILFRFVFENIINSQNKNIEYHILSLLDEKSFNNAEYAKKILSEYNIDYFIPSPSNNMEDRIIQYYNYISKINPDISYYQSLYLAPYGILIYPLLKKVSKKIGRHVTQDIEPYFDNKLDFVYTGLEENKVFTKNVFLKLPPVNANLINQNKNIKKEYDIPQNNKVVISVGRAIKYINKSYWDVVKKLSDEIENLTFVFFGPVYDGIFKEYIEQRYIENKKIMLLGANLNARAYLKSCDYYINSAPNGGGISFNEAYYANLPIITFINEYDYTKKGIENRVNSLPLMFYDDAFKIFPKLGDYEGLYRFAKKIITDDEFKNYVQSKRKVKNEDLEYKSFVREFENYVINLLKKEGI
;
A
#
# COMPACT_ATOMS: atom_id res chain seq x y z
N MET A 1 -25.93 -3.67 -29.89
CA MET A 1 -26.70 -4.87 -30.29
C MET A 1 -28.20 -4.58 -30.49
N MET A 2 -28.90 -3.94 -29.54
CA MET A 2 -30.34 -3.65 -29.67
C MET A 2 -30.74 -2.94 -30.98
N LEU A 3 -29.95 -1.94 -31.43
CA LEU A 3 -30.21 -1.21 -32.67
C LEU A 3 -30.09 -2.09 -33.93
N GLN A 4 -29.20 -3.08 -33.91
CA GLN A 4 -29.04 -4.02 -35.02
C GLN A 4 -30.22 -5.00 -35.09
N ILE A 5 -30.75 -5.43 -33.94
CA ILE A 5 -31.93 -6.29 -33.85
C ILE A 5 -33.15 -5.54 -34.39
N ILE A 6 -33.45 -4.35 -33.87
CA ILE A 6 -34.62 -3.58 -34.34
C ILE A 6 -34.51 -3.23 -35.83
N LYS A 7 -33.31 -2.93 -36.35
CA LYS A 7 -33.10 -2.69 -37.79
C LYS A 7 -33.56 -3.87 -38.64
N LYS A 8 -33.11 -5.09 -38.32
CA LYS A 8 -33.49 -6.30 -39.04
C LYS A 8 -34.97 -6.63 -38.92
N LEU A 9 -35.61 -6.29 -37.80
CA LEU A 9 -37.07 -6.44 -37.63
C LEU A 9 -37.84 -5.43 -38.51
N VAL A 10 -37.44 -4.17 -38.51
CA VAL A 10 -38.07 -3.08 -39.28
C VAL A 10 -37.95 -3.32 -40.79
N GLU A 11 -36.84 -3.90 -41.24
CA GLU A 11 -36.66 -4.34 -42.64
C GLU A 11 -37.67 -5.42 -43.07
N LYS A 12 -38.17 -6.22 -42.12
CA LYS A 12 -39.19 -7.25 -42.37
C LYS A 12 -40.60 -6.70 -42.22
N ASP A 13 -40.83 -5.90 -41.18
CA ASP A 13 -42.11 -5.24 -40.91
C ASP A 13 -41.87 -3.90 -40.20
N LYS A 14 -42.24 -2.80 -40.87
CA LYS A 14 -42.03 -1.43 -40.38
C LYS A 14 -42.79 -1.12 -39.08
N ARG A 15 -43.75 -1.96 -38.67
CA ARG A 15 -44.54 -1.77 -37.45
C ARG A 15 -43.76 -2.03 -36.17
N TYR A 16 -42.61 -2.72 -36.23
CA TYR A 16 -41.81 -2.97 -35.03
C TYR A 16 -41.28 -1.67 -34.42
N LYS A 17 -41.41 -1.53 -33.10
CA LYS A 17 -40.88 -0.42 -32.33
C LYS A 17 -40.04 -0.94 -31.17
N LEU A 18 -38.92 -0.27 -30.90
CA LEU A 18 -38.06 -0.48 -29.75
C LEU A 18 -38.28 0.68 -28.76
N HIS A 19 -38.91 0.37 -27.63
CA HIS A 19 -39.12 1.30 -26.53
C HIS A 19 -38.04 1.09 -25.48
N VAL A 20 -37.31 2.15 -25.13
CA VAL A 20 -36.18 2.09 -24.19
C VAL A 20 -36.51 2.94 -22.96
N ALA A 21 -36.72 2.26 -21.83
CA ALA A 21 -36.87 2.86 -20.51
C ALA A 21 -35.53 2.81 -19.76
N GLY A 22 -35.21 3.89 -19.04
CA GLY A 22 -33.97 4.10 -18.31
C GLY A 22 -33.19 5.33 -18.81
N ASN A 23 -32.50 5.99 -17.89
CA ASN A 23 -31.57 7.06 -18.23
C ASN A 23 -30.24 6.48 -18.71
N VAL A 24 -29.64 7.08 -19.74
CA VAL A 24 -28.29 6.73 -20.14
C VAL A 24 -27.31 7.36 -19.15
N GLN A 25 -26.57 6.52 -18.42
CA GLN A 25 -25.65 6.96 -17.37
C GLN A 25 -24.42 7.70 -17.92
N GLU A 26 -24.02 7.36 -19.16
CA GLU A 26 -22.84 7.93 -19.80
C GLU A 26 -23.22 8.77 -21.03
N PHE A 27 -22.88 10.06 -21.01
CA PHE A 27 -23.21 11.01 -22.08
C PHE A 27 -22.75 10.55 -23.48
N MET A 28 -21.56 9.96 -23.58
CA MET A 28 -21.02 9.49 -24.86
C MET A 28 -21.86 8.38 -25.49
N TYR A 29 -22.45 7.49 -24.69
CA TYR A 29 -23.35 6.45 -25.19
C TYR A 29 -24.65 7.06 -25.74
N GLN A 30 -25.19 8.09 -25.10
CA GLN A 30 -26.39 8.78 -25.59
C GLN A 30 -26.13 9.42 -26.96
N VAL A 31 -24.98 10.10 -27.12
CA VAL A 31 -24.57 10.71 -28.39
C VAL A 31 -24.43 9.64 -29.47
N HIS A 32 -23.75 8.53 -29.16
CA HIS A 32 -23.57 7.43 -30.10
C HIS A 32 -24.91 6.78 -30.51
N LEU A 33 -25.79 6.48 -29.56
CA LEU A 33 -27.09 5.86 -29.86
C LEU A 33 -27.96 6.77 -30.74
N ASN A 34 -28.03 8.07 -30.44
CA ASN A 34 -28.79 9.03 -31.24
C ASN A 34 -28.24 9.14 -32.66
N HIS A 35 -26.91 9.18 -32.80
CA HIS A 35 -26.26 9.19 -34.11
C HIS A 35 -26.60 7.91 -34.91
N MET A 36 -26.47 6.73 -34.29
CA MET A 36 -26.74 5.46 -34.96
C MET A 36 -28.21 5.26 -35.32
N VAL A 37 -29.16 5.72 -34.49
CA VAL A 37 -30.59 5.68 -34.83
C VAL A 37 -30.86 6.45 -36.13
N LYS A 38 -30.24 7.62 -36.30
CA LYS A 38 -30.34 8.43 -37.51
C LYS A 38 -29.69 7.76 -38.72
N GLU A 39 -28.42 7.33 -38.60
CA GLU A 39 -27.70 6.69 -39.71
C GLU A 39 -28.38 5.40 -40.20
N MET A 40 -29.09 4.71 -39.30
CA MET A 40 -29.81 3.48 -39.64
C MET A 40 -31.25 3.73 -40.13
N ASN A 41 -31.71 4.98 -40.21
CA ASN A 41 -33.08 5.38 -40.54
C ASN A 41 -34.12 4.68 -39.62
N LEU A 42 -33.95 4.85 -38.31
CA LEU A 42 -34.76 4.21 -37.26
C LEU A 42 -35.51 5.21 -36.37
N GLU A 43 -35.55 6.49 -36.74
CA GLU A 43 -36.13 7.58 -35.94
C GLU A 43 -37.61 7.34 -35.60
N ASP A 44 -38.36 6.69 -36.49
CA ASP A 44 -39.78 6.36 -36.28
C ASP A 44 -39.99 5.05 -35.47
N ASN A 45 -38.91 4.30 -35.22
CA ASN A 45 -38.94 2.96 -34.65
C ASN A 45 -38.29 2.87 -33.27
N VAL A 46 -37.40 3.79 -32.88
CA VAL A 46 -36.69 3.76 -31.60
C VAL A 46 -37.10 4.95 -30.73
N ILE A 47 -37.62 4.68 -29.53
CA ILE A 47 -38.15 5.71 -28.64
C ILE A 47 -37.47 5.59 -27.27
N PHE A 48 -36.78 6.64 -26.85
CA PHE A 48 -36.15 6.74 -25.53
C PHE A 48 -37.06 7.52 -24.57
N TYR A 49 -37.42 6.90 -23.45
CA TYR A 49 -38.33 7.48 -22.44
C TYR A 49 -37.60 8.10 -21.24
N GLY A 50 -36.31 7.82 -21.08
CA GLY A 50 -35.60 8.13 -19.83
C GLY A 50 -36.16 7.31 -18.67
N TRP A 51 -36.01 7.82 -17.45
CA TRP A 51 -36.54 7.18 -16.25
C TRP A 51 -38.08 7.04 -16.29
N VAL A 52 -38.59 5.86 -15.91
CA VAL A 52 -40.02 5.54 -15.84
C VAL A 52 -40.33 5.09 -14.42
N ASP A 53 -41.18 5.84 -13.71
CA ASP A 53 -41.51 5.54 -12.31
C ASP A 53 -42.46 4.35 -12.16
N ASN A 54 -43.45 4.24 -13.05
CA ASN A 54 -44.45 3.16 -13.03
C ASN A 54 -44.16 2.13 -14.12
N MET A 55 -43.16 1.27 -13.88
CA MET A 55 -42.85 0.18 -14.81
C MET A 55 -44.02 -0.79 -14.99
N GLU A 56 -44.84 -0.98 -13.95
CA GLU A 56 -45.99 -1.89 -13.99
C GLU A 56 -46.96 -1.52 -15.12
N GLU A 57 -47.40 -0.26 -15.15
CA GLU A 57 -48.26 0.27 -16.20
C GLU A 57 -47.53 0.33 -17.55
N TRP A 58 -46.24 0.67 -17.54
CA TRP A 58 -45.44 0.79 -18.76
C TRP A 58 -45.29 -0.52 -19.53
N TRP A 59 -45.40 -1.68 -18.89
CA TRP A 59 -45.31 -2.97 -19.59
C TRP A 59 -46.59 -3.37 -20.34
N GLU A 60 -47.75 -2.80 -20.01
CA GLU A 60 -49.08 -3.30 -20.44
C GLU A 60 -49.31 -3.27 -21.97
N ASP A 61 -48.74 -2.29 -22.67
CA ASP A 61 -48.88 -2.13 -24.12
C ASP A 61 -47.74 -2.76 -24.93
N LYS A 62 -46.88 -3.58 -24.29
CA LYS A 62 -45.72 -4.23 -24.94
C LYS A 62 -45.99 -5.71 -25.16
N ASN A 63 -45.23 -6.31 -26.08
CA ASN A 63 -45.29 -7.75 -26.35
C ASN A 63 -43.97 -8.47 -26.01
N TYR A 64 -42.83 -7.83 -26.24
CA TYR A 64 -41.53 -8.45 -26.04
C TYR A 64 -40.67 -7.60 -25.11
N LEU A 65 -39.85 -8.28 -24.31
CA LEU A 65 -38.74 -7.67 -23.62
C LEU A 65 -37.45 -8.08 -24.33
N LEU A 66 -36.59 -7.13 -24.68
CA LEU A 66 -35.26 -7.41 -25.21
C LEU A 66 -34.21 -7.06 -24.15
N SER A 67 -33.47 -8.07 -23.68
CA SER A 67 -32.30 -7.87 -22.81
C SER A 67 -31.02 -8.12 -23.58
N THR A 68 -30.19 -7.08 -23.70
CA THR A 68 -28.89 -7.13 -24.37
C THR A 68 -27.71 -6.97 -23.41
N SER A 69 -27.95 -7.05 -22.11
CA SER A 69 -26.92 -6.92 -21.08
C SER A 69 -25.89 -8.05 -21.17
N VAL A 70 -24.62 -7.70 -21.01
CA VAL A 70 -23.48 -8.64 -21.07
C VAL A 70 -23.09 -9.20 -19.70
N ASP A 71 -23.49 -8.51 -18.64
CA ASP A 71 -23.27 -8.87 -17.25
C ASP A 71 -24.47 -8.37 -16.43
N GLU A 72 -25.12 -9.27 -15.72
CA GLU A 72 -26.26 -9.01 -14.84
C GLU A 72 -26.19 -10.00 -13.68
N GLY A 73 -26.40 -9.53 -12.44
CA GLY A 73 -26.54 -10.43 -11.30
C GLY A 73 -27.83 -11.24 -11.41
N HIS A 74 -28.94 -10.60 -11.06
CA HIS A 74 -30.28 -11.14 -11.25
C HIS A 74 -31.19 -10.06 -11.88
N PRO A 75 -31.43 -10.11 -13.20
CA PRO A 75 -32.03 -9.00 -13.94
C PRO A 75 -33.54 -8.87 -13.66
N TYR A 76 -33.90 -7.87 -12.86
CA TYR A 76 -35.29 -7.60 -12.46
C TYR A 76 -36.20 -7.22 -13.63
N ASN A 77 -35.67 -6.53 -14.64
CA ASN A 77 -36.42 -6.22 -15.86
C ASN A 77 -36.94 -7.48 -16.58
N ILE A 78 -36.17 -8.59 -16.56
CA ILE A 78 -36.61 -9.87 -17.12
C ILE A 78 -37.72 -10.48 -16.28
N LEU A 79 -37.58 -10.50 -14.96
CA LEU A 79 -38.62 -10.98 -14.04
C LEU A 79 -39.93 -10.22 -14.23
N GLU A 80 -39.87 -8.88 -14.20
CA GLU A 80 -41.04 -8.00 -14.31
C GLU A 80 -41.74 -8.17 -15.67
N GLY A 81 -40.96 -8.15 -16.76
CA GLY A 81 -41.51 -8.35 -18.10
C GLY A 81 -42.17 -9.72 -18.26
N MET A 82 -41.53 -10.79 -17.79
CA MET A 82 -42.13 -12.13 -17.82
C MET A 82 -43.37 -12.24 -16.93
N ALA A 83 -43.39 -11.60 -15.75
CA ALA A 83 -44.55 -11.57 -14.86
C ALA A 83 -45.75 -10.87 -15.52
N LYS A 84 -45.50 -9.82 -16.30
CA LYS A 84 -46.52 -9.16 -17.14
C LYS A 84 -46.92 -10.00 -18.35
N GLY A 85 -46.22 -11.10 -18.62
CA GLY A 85 -46.53 -12.03 -19.71
C GLY A 85 -45.90 -11.63 -21.04
N LEU A 86 -44.85 -10.82 -20.99
CA LEU A 86 -44.03 -10.47 -22.15
C LEU A 86 -43.08 -11.61 -22.49
N LYS A 87 -42.84 -11.85 -23.78
CA LYS A 87 -41.83 -12.81 -24.23
C LYS A 87 -40.44 -12.20 -24.06
N PRO A 88 -39.56 -12.74 -23.21
CA PRO A 88 -38.21 -12.22 -23.05
C PRO A 88 -37.29 -12.77 -24.14
N ILE A 89 -36.43 -11.90 -24.67
CA ILE A 89 -35.38 -12.21 -25.63
C ILE A 89 -34.07 -11.88 -24.95
N ILE A 90 -33.36 -12.90 -24.47
CA ILE A 90 -32.31 -12.76 -23.46
C ILE A 90 -30.95 -13.05 -24.09
N TYR A 91 -30.03 -12.10 -24.05
CA TYR A 91 -28.67 -12.36 -24.47
C TYR A 91 -27.99 -13.39 -23.56
N ASN A 92 -27.18 -14.29 -24.12
CA ASN A 92 -26.49 -15.35 -23.39
C ASN A 92 -25.32 -14.82 -22.54
N TYR A 93 -25.62 -14.03 -21.51
CA TYR A 93 -24.66 -13.64 -20.48
C TYR A 93 -24.29 -14.82 -19.58
N TYR A 94 -23.20 -14.71 -18.84
CA TYR A 94 -22.70 -15.77 -17.97
C TYR A 94 -23.73 -16.14 -16.90
N GLY A 95 -24.26 -17.37 -16.94
CA GLY A 95 -25.27 -17.87 -16.00
C GLY A 95 -26.72 -17.80 -16.49
N SER A 96 -27.01 -17.12 -17.61
CA SER A 96 -28.36 -16.98 -18.19
C SER A 96 -29.07 -18.33 -18.41
N LYS A 97 -28.37 -19.35 -18.93
CA LYS A 97 -28.92 -20.71 -19.14
C LYS A 97 -29.28 -21.47 -17.87
N ASN A 98 -28.77 -21.04 -16.72
CA ASN A 98 -29.14 -21.59 -15.42
C ASN A 98 -30.34 -20.85 -14.82
N GLN A 99 -30.65 -19.64 -15.32
CA GLN A 99 -31.68 -18.76 -14.79
C GLN A 99 -32.97 -18.80 -15.62
N TRP A 100 -32.85 -19.00 -16.94
CA TRP A 100 -33.97 -18.84 -17.89
C TRP A 100 -34.12 -20.05 -18.82
N PRO A 101 -35.32 -20.27 -19.37
CA PRO A 101 -35.54 -21.28 -20.40
C PRO A 101 -34.65 -21.05 -21.63
N ASN A 102 -33.95 -22.10 -22.07
CA ASN A 102 -32.94 -22.01 -23.14
C ASN A 102 -33.51 -21.49 -24.47
N GLU A 103 -34.78 -21.72 -24.75
CA GLU A 103 -35.47 -21.27 -25.97
C GLU A 103 -35.72 -19.76 -26.03
N LEU A 104 -35.47 -19.03 -24.93
CA LEU A 104 -35.57 -17.57 -24.84
C LEU A 104 -34.20 -16.88 -24.93
N ILE A 105 -33.12 -17.67 -25.01
CA ILE A 105 -31.73 -17.19 -24.95
C ILE A 105 -31.12 -17.16 -26.36
N PHE A 106 -30.41 -16.07 -26.68
CA PHE A 106 -29.72 -15.88 -27.95
C PHE A 106 -28.24 -15.50 -27.79
N ASN A 107 -27.42 -15.88 -28.75
CA ASN A 107 -26.00 -15.52 -28.86
C ASN A 107 -25.76 -14.48 -29.96
N THR A 108 -26.59 -14.49 -31.01
CA THR A 108 -26.42 -13.65 -32.20
C THR A 108 -27.67 -12.84 -32.50
N VAL A 109 -27.50 -11.75 -33.25
CA VAL A 109 -28.62 -10.92 -33.71
C VAL A 109 -29.65 -11.78 -34.47
N ASP A 110 -29.19 -12.66 -35.36
CA ASP A 110 -30.11 -13.51 -36.14
C ASP A 110 -30.88 -14.51 -35.27
N GLU A 111 -30.26 -15.06 -34.22
CA GLU A 111 -30.97 -15.87 -33.23
C GLU A 111 -32.06 -15.06 -32.52
N ALA A 112 -31.78 -13.83 -32.08
CA ALA A 112 -32.79 -12.96 -31.47
C ALA A 112 -33.98 -12.71 -32.42
N ILE A 113 -33.71 -12.43 -33.69
CA ILE A 113 -34.75 -12.26 -34.73
C ILE A 113 -35.58 -13.53 -34.88
N ASN A 114 -34.93 -14.70 -34.95
CA ASN A 114 -35.62 -15.98 -35.09
C ASN A 114 -36.52 -16.28 -33.87
N ILE A 115 -36.08 -15.97 -32.66
CA ILE A 115 -36.90 -16.14 -31.46
C ILE A 115 -38.12 -15.20 -31.50
N ILE A 116 -37.95 -13.94 -31.91
CA ILE A 116 -39.04 -12.94 -32.00
C ILE A 116 -40.09 -13.35 -33.04
N LEU A 117 -39.66 -13.80 -34.22
CA LEU A 117 -40.54 -14.14 -35.35
C LEU A 117 -41.21 -15.52 -35.23
N LYS A 118 -40.77 -16.36 -34.29
CA LYS A 118 -41.37 -17.67 -34.07
C LYS A 118 -42.80 -17.54 -33.54
N ASP A 119 -43.74 -18.18 -34.23
CA ASP A 119 -45.17 -18.18 -33.89
C ASP A 119 -45.48 -19.13 -32.72
N ASN A 120 -44.94 -18.78 -31.55
CA ASN A 120 -45.12 -19.54 -30.31
C ASN A 120 -45.24 -18.62 -29.08
N TYR A 121 -45.78 -17.42 -29.28
CA TYR A 121 -45.98 -16.47 -28.21
C TYR A 121 -46.93 -17.05 -27.15
N ASN A 122 -46.50 -17.10 -25.89
CA ASN A 122 -47.31 -17.66 -24.80
C ASN A 122 -47.12 -16.88 -23.50
N SER A 123 -47.96 -15.86 -23.32
CA SER A 123 -47.96 -14.99 -22.12
C SER A 123 -48.07 -15.77 -20.82
N ASN A 124 -48.97 -16.76 -20.75
CA ASN A 124 -49.17 -17.59 -19.56
C ASN A 124 -47.91 -18.41 -19.22
N TYR A 125 -47.19 -18.92 -20.21
CA TYR A 125 -45.94 -19.66 -19.97
C TYR A 125 -44.89 -18.77 -19.30
N TYR A 126 -44.70 -17.54 -19.79
CA TYR A 126 -43.71 -16.62 -19.23
C TYR A 126 -44.09 -16.21 -17.80
N ARG A 127 -45.37 -15.91 -17.55
CA ARG A 127 -45.88 -15.59 -16.21
C ARG A 127 -45.75 -16.76 -15.24
N ASN A 128 -46.19 -17.94 -15.64
CA ASN A 128 -46.12 -19.15 -14.81
C ASN A 128 -44.67 -19.52 -14.46
N PHE A 129 -43.71 -19.25 -15.35
CA PHE A 129 -42.30 -19.46 -15.04
C PHE A 129 -41.86 -18.60 -13.85
N ILE A 130 -42.31 -17.34 -13.78
CA ILE A 130 -42.01 -16.44 -12.65
C ILE A 130 -42.74 -16.90 -11.39
N GLU A 131 -44.05 -17.18 -11.48
CA GLU A 131 -44.86 -17.61 -10.34
C GLU A 131 -44.38 -18.94 -9.73
N ASN A 132 -43.81 -19.84 -10.52
CA ASN A 132 -43.33 -21.12 -10.00
C ASN A 132 -41.92 -21.04 -9.40
N ASN A 133 -41.05 -20.15 -9.88
CA ASN A 133 -39.63 -20.15 -9.53
C ASN A 133 -39.19 -18.96 -8.65
N TYR A 134 -39.90 -17.82 -8.74
CA TYR A 134 -39.41 -16.53 -8.22
C TYR A 134 -40.40 -15.81 -7.29
N THR A 135 -41.40 -16.50 -6.73
CA THR A 135 -42.30 -15.88 -5.74
C THR A 135 -41.55 -15.39 -4.51
N LEU A 136 -42.04 -14.28 -3.96
CA LEU A 136 -41.49 -13.71 -2.73
C LEU A 136 -41.46 -14.73 -1.58
N GLU A 137 -42.48 -15.59 -1.49
CA GLU A 137 -42.54 -16.64 -0.45
C GLU A 137 -41.41 -17.66 -0.60
N ASN A 138 -41.12 -18.10 -1.83
CA ASN A 138 -40.00 -19.01 -2.11
C ASN A 138 -38.66 -18.33 -1.81
N GLN A 139 -38.49 -17.05 -2.17
CA GLN A 139 -37.29 -16.29 -1.84
C GLN A 139 -37.10 -16.15 -0.32
N ILE A 140 -38.15 -15.77 0.41
CA ILE A 140 -38.13 -15.68 1.88
C ILE A 140 -37.79 -17.04 2.51
N LYS A 141 -38.37 -18.13 2.01
CA LYS A 141 -38.10 -19.49 2.48
C LYS A 141 -36.63 -19.87 2.27
N ASN A 142 -36.07 -19.59 1.09
CA ASN A 142 -34.67 -19.87 0.78
C ASN A 142 -33.72 -19.04 1.66
N ILE A 143 -34.01 -17.76 1.86
CA ILE A 143 -33.25 -16.89 2.77
C ILE A 143 -33.28 -17.43 4.21
N LYS A 144 -34.46 -17.82 4.71
CA LYS A 144 -34.61 -18.42 6.05
C LYS A 144 -33.79 -19.71 6.19
N ASN A 145 -33.79 -20.58 5.17
CA ASN A 145 -32.99 -21.81 5.19
C ASN A 145 -31.49 -21.51 5.27
N VAL A 146 -30.99 -20.51 4.52
CA VAL A 146 -29.60 -20.07 4.60
C VAL A 146 -29.29 -19.54 6.00
N ILE A 147 -30.12 -18.65 6.54
CA ILE A 147 -29.96 -18.09 7.89
C ILE A 147 -29.91 -19.21 8.94
N ASN A 148 -30.84 -20.16 8.90
CA ASN A 148 -30.87 -21.29 9.83
C ASN A 148 -29.60 -22.14 9.71
N SER A 149 -29.14 -22.43 8.49
CA SER A 149 -27.89 -23.18 8.29
C SER A 149 -26.64 -22.48 8.81
N LEU A 150 -26.66 -21.14 8.86
CA LEU A 150 -25.58 -20.32 9.42
C LEU A 150 -25.64 -20.28 10.95
N ILE A 151 -26.84 -20.31 11.53
CA ILE A 151 -27.06 -20.36 12.98
C ILE A 151 -26.65 -21.73 13.55
N GLU A 152 -26.96 -22.83 12.85
CA GLU A 152 -26.64 -24.19 13.29
C GLU A 152 -25.13 -24.52 13.22
N LYS A 153 -24.33 -23.77 12.45
CA LYS A 153 -22.88 -23.97 12.29
C LYS A 153 -22.01 -23.20 13.31
N LYS A 154 -22.49 -23.02 14.53
CA LYS A 154 -21.67 -22.49 15.62
C LYS A 154 -20.83 -23.64 16.20
N GLU A 155 -19.78 -24.06 15.50
CA GLU A 155 -18.77 -24.93 16.09
C GLU A 155 -18.24 -24.26 17.37
N ASP A 156 -18.10 -25.04 18.44
CA ASP A 156 -17.58 -24.55 19.71
C ASP A 156 -16.14 -24.09 19.49
N ILE A 157 -15.94 -22.77 19.43
CA ILE A 157 -14.63 -22.14 19.18
C ILE A 157 -13.60 -22.61 20.19
N ASN A 158 -14.00 -22.89 21.44
CA ASN A 158 -13.08 -23.39 22.46
C ASN A 158 -12.60 -24.81 22.09
N LYS A 159 -13.51 -25.68 21.65
CA LYS A 159 -13.16 -27.02 21.18
C LYS A 159 -12.26 -26.98 19.94
N LEU A 160 -12.53 -26.07 18.99
CA LEU A 160 -11.66 -25.90 17.82
C LEU A 160 -10.26 -25.38 18.20
N LEU A 161 -10.18 -24.47 19.18
CA LEU A 161 -8.91 -24.00 19.73
C LEU A 161 -8.14 -25.13 20.40
N GLU A 162 -8.80 -25.94 21.24
CA GLU A 162 -8.19 -27.12 21.86
C GLU A 162 -7.62 -28.07 20.80
N ILE A 163 -8.41 -28.42 19.77
CA ILE A 163 -7.95 -29.26 18.66
C ILE A 163 -6.75 -28.63 17.94
N SER A 164 -6.75 -27.31 17.76
CA SER A 164 -5.66 -26.61 17.06
C SER A 164 -4.40 -26.50 17.93
N TYR A 165 -4.54 -26.43 19.25
CA TYR A 165 -3.39 -26.52 20.17
C TYR A 165 -2.82 -27.94 20.23
N GLU A 166 -3.64 -28.98 20.17
CA GLU A 166 -3.16 -30.36 20.08
C GLU A 166 -2.51 -30.68 18.72
N ASN A 167 -3.04 -30.08 17.64
CA ASN A 167 -2.57 -30.25 16.27
C ASN A 167 -2.36 -28.89 15.56
N PRO A 168 -1.24 -28.19 15.85
CA PRO A 168 -0.98 -26.85 15.33
C PRO A 168 -0.87 -26.78 13.81
N ASP A 169 -0.64 -27.90 13.13
CA ASP A 169 -0.49 -27.94 11.67
C ASP A 169 -1.83 -28.17 10.94
N ASN A 170 -2.97 -28.15 11.66
CA ASN A 170 -4.31 -28.21 11.06
C ASN A 170 -4.72 -26.85 10.46
N PHE A 171 -4.22 -26.56 9.27
CA PHE A 171 -4.47 -25.30 8.58
C PHE A 171 -5.96 -24.99 8.38
N LYS A 172 -6.81 -25.99 8.18
CA LYS A 172 -8.26 -25.76 7.98
C LYS A 172 -8.90 -25.15 9.22
N ASN A 173 -8.63 -25.73 10.40
CA ASN A 173 -9.15 -25.22 11.67
C ASN A 173 -8.49 -23.87 12.02
N ASN A 174 -7.18 -23.74 11.80
CA ASN A 174 -6.45 -22.50 12.05
C ASN A 174 -7.02 -21.34 11.22
N GLU A 175 -7.27 -21.53 9.92
CA GLU A 175 -7.83 -20.48 9.06
C GLU A 175 -9.24 -20.08 9.50
N TYR A 176 -10.07 -21.04 9.96
CA TYR A 176 -11.39 -20.73 10.52
C TYR A 176 -11.28 -19.87 11.79
N LEU A 177 -10.44 -20.27 12.75
CA LEU A 177 -10.22 -19.54 14.00
C LEU A 177 -9.66 -18.14 13.77
N LEU A 178 -8.68 -17.99 12.87
CA LEU A 178 -8.10 -16.70 12.52
C LEU A 178 -9.14 -15.77 11.87
N ASN A 179 -9.98 -16.29 10.97
CA ASN A 179 -11.10 -15.51 10.41
C ASN A 179 -12.12 -15.14 11.49
N TYR A 180 -12.41 -16.05 12.42
CA TYR A 180 -13.31 -15.79 13.54
C TYR A 180 -12.80 -14.61 14.41
N PHE A 181 -11.53 -14.61 14.80
CA PHE A 181 -10.94 -13.53 15.59
C PHE A 181 -10.95 -12.19 14.84
N LEU A 182 -10.60 -12.17 13.56
CA LEU A 182 -10.66 -10.96 12.73
C LEU A 182 -12.08 -10.40 12.63
N ASN A 183 -13.07 -11.25 12.39
CA ASN A 183 -14.48 -10.84 12.31
C ASN A 183 -15.00 -10.27 13.64
N LYS A 184 -14.45 -10.72 14.77
CA LYS A 184 -14.75 -10.20 16.10
C LYS A 184 -13.90 -8.99 16.52
N ARG A 185 -12.92 -8.59 15.70
CA ARG A 185 -11.90 -7.58 16.04
C ARG A 185 -11.10 -7.94 17.31
N ASP A 186 -10.92 -9.23 17.56
CA ASP A 186 -10.15 -9.74 18.71
C ASP A 186 -8.68 -9.94 18.32
N LEU A 187 -7.97 -8.82 18.17
CA LEU A 187 -6.58 -8.81 17.72
C LEU A 187 -5.62 -9.46 18.73
N LYS A 188 -5.97 -9.44 20.03
CA LYS A 188 -5.15 -10.05 21.08
C LYS A 188 -5.13 -11.57 20.95
N ASN A 189 -6.29 -12.22 20.84
CA ASN A 189 -6.33 -13.67 20.65
C ASN A 189 -5.83 -14.09 19.28
N TYR A 190 -6.06 -13.27 18.25
CA TYR A 190 -5.44 -13.48 16.94
C TYR A 190 -3.91 -13.54 17.03
N MET A 191 -3.29 -12.56 17.69
CA MET A 191 -1.83 -12.51 17.86
C MET A 191 -1.30 -13.70 18.66
N ASN A 192 -1.87 -13.96 19.83
CA ASN A 192 -1.48 -15.10 20.66
C ASN A 192 -1.53 -16.43 19.89
N PHE A 193 -2.54 -16.60 19.05
CA PHE A 193 -2.71 -17.83 18.28
C PHE A 193 -1.67 -17.96 17.16
N ILE A 194 -1.38 -16.92 16.38
CA ILE A 194 -0.34 -17.01 15.34
C ILE A 194 1.07 -17.20 15.93
N GLU A 195 1.35 -16.62 17.10
CA GLU A 195 2.60 -16.86 17.83
C GLU A 195 2.71 -18.32 18.28
N TYR A 196 1.62 -18.87 18.83
CA TYR A 196 1.56 -20.27 19.23
C TYR A 196 1.87 -21.19 18.05
N LEU A 197 1.27 -20.94 16.88
CA LEU A 197 1.48 -21.74 15.67
C LEU A 197 2.94 -21.67 15.18
N LEU A 198 3.56 -20.48 15.21
CA LEU A 198 4.98 -20.31 14.90
C LEU A 198 5.88 -21.11 15.86
N ILE A 199 5.54 -21.20 17.13
CA ILE A 199 6.40 -21.87 18.12
C ILE A 199 6.19 -23.38 18.09
N ASN A 200 4.93 -23.83 18.10
CA ASN A 200 4.57 -25.23 18.36
C ASN A 200 4.28 -26.06 17.10
N GLY A 201 4.15 -25.43 15.92
CA GLY A 201 4.00 -26.15 14.65
C GLY A 201 5.13 -27.15 14.42
N LYS A 202 4.82 -28.32 13.86
CA LYS A 202 5.78 -29.42 13.62
C LYS A 202 6.23 -29.50 12.16
N ILE A 203 5.63 -28.69 11.27
CA ILE A 203 6.11 -28.51 9.90
C ILE A 203 7.49 -27.84 9.84
N GLU A 204 8.07 -27.81 8.64
CA GLU A 204 9.37 -27.20 8.36
C GLU A 204 9.39 -25.70 8.75
N LEU A 205 10.51 -25.23 9.32
CA LEU A 205 10.63 -23.90 9.93
C LEU A 205 10.34 -22.74 8.97
N LYS A 206 10.75 -22.84 7.71
CA LYS A 206 10.41 -21.84 6.69
C LYS A 206 8.90 -21.77 6.49
N GLN A 207 8.19 -22.89 6.43
CA GLN A 207 6.72 -22.90 6.32
C GLN A 207 6.05 -22.24 7.53
N LYS A 208 6.56 -22.48 8.74
CA LYS A 208 6.07 -21.83 9.97
C LYS A 208 6.25 -20.31 9.89
N ILE A 209 7.42 -19.85 9.45
CA ILE A 209 7.74 -18.43 9.27
C ILE A 209 6.86 -17.79 8.19
N ASP A 210 6.72 -18.43 7.03
CA ASP A 210 5.89 -17.92 5.93
C ASP A 210 4.41 -17.78 6.38
N TYR A 211 3.90 -18.77 7.12
CA TYR A 211 2.55 -18.74 7.67
C TYR A 211 2.37 -17.59 8.69
N PHE A 212 3.33 -17.43 9.59
CA PHE A 212 3.33 -16.34 10.58
C PHE A 212 3.36 -14.96 9.90
N ILE A 213 4.29 -14.75 8.97
CA ILE A 213 4.45 -13.48 8.23
C ILE A 213 3.19 -13.16 7.41
N ARG A 214 2.59 -14.15 6.74
CA ARG A 214 1.34 -13.95 5.99
C ARG A 214 0.22 -13.41 6.88
N ASN A 215 0.02 -14.03 8.05
CA ASN A 215 -1.05 -13.63 8.96
C ASN A 215 -0.76 -12.28 9.62
N LEU A 216 0.50 -11.99 9.94
CA LEU A 216 0.87 -10.72 10.56
C LEU A 216 0.80 -9.54 9.58
N TYR A 217 1.35 -9.68 8.37
CA TYR A 217 1.53 -8.56 7.44
C TYR A 217 0.47 -8.44 6.35
N TYR A 218 -0.16 -9.56 5.91
CA TYR A 218 -1.11 -9.53 4.79
C TYR A 218 -2.57 -9.57 5.22
N ARG A 219 -2.90 -10.10 6.41
CA ARG A 219 -4.29 -10.15 6.90
C ARG A 219 -4.68 -9.00 7.81
N LEU A 220 -3.71 -8.22 8.27
CA LEU A 220 -3.93 -7.06 9.13
C LEU A 220 -3.56 -5.78 8.37
N GLU A 221 -4.58 -4.97 8.10
CA GLU A 221 -4.48 -3.78 7.25
C GLU A 221 -3.88 -2.57 7.98
N GLY A 222 -3.87 -2.57 9.32
CA GLY A 222 -3.37 -1.47 10.16
C GLY A 222 -2.02 -1.72 10.84
N TYR A 223 -1.40 -0.65 11.36
CA TYR A 223 -0.18 -0.72 12.16
C TYR A 223 -0.40 -1.26 13.59
N GLU A 224 -1.65 -1.39 14.04
CA GLU A 224 -2.05 -1.96 15.35
C GLU A 224 -1.60 -3.42 15.55
N ARG A 225 -1.19 -4.11 14.47
CA ARG A 225 -0.72 -5.51 14.51
C ARG A 225 0.44 -5.79 15.47
N PHE A 226 1.18 -4.78 15.91
CA PHE A 226 2.30 -4.93 16.86
C PHE A 226 1.94 -4.59 18.31
N GLU A 227 0.70 -4.17 18.58
CA GLU A 227 0.24 -3.84 19.93
C GLU A 227 0.29 -5.07 20.85
N TYR A 228 -0.18 -6.21 20.34
CA TYR A 228 -0.30 -7.47 21.11
C TYR A 228 0.81 -8.49 20.86
N LEU A 229 1.80 -8.16 20.01
CA LEU A 229 2.93 -9.05 19.75
C LEU A 229 3.83 -9.16 20.99
N SER A 230 4.07 -10.38 21.46
CA SER A 230 4.94 -10.69 22.60
C SER A 230 6.41 -10.85 22.20
N GLU A 231 7.29 -11.09 23.19
CA GLU A 231 8.70 -11.37 22.93
C GLU A 231 8.96 -12.83 22.48
N ASN A 232 7.98 -13.72 22.62
CA ASN A 232 8.15 -15.17 22.42
C ASN A 232 8.60 -15.55 20.99
N PRO A 233 8.06 -14.95 19.90
CA PRO A 233 8.56 -15.22 18.55
C PRO A 233 10.05 -14.92 18.37
N PHE A 234 10.55 -13.83 18.97
CA PHE A 234 11.96 -13.45 18.88
C PHE A 234 12.85 -14.45 19.63
N ILE A 235 12.45 -14.82 20.85
CA ILE A 235 13.15 -15.82 21.67
C ILE A 235 13.22 -17.16 20.94
N TYR A 236 12.10 -17.61 20.36
CA TYR A 236 12.03 -18.86 19.62
C TYR A 236 12.99 -18.86 18.42
N LEU A 237 12.96 -17.81 17.60
CA LEU A 237 13.81 -17.70 16.41
C LEU A 237 15.29 -17.54 16.75
N GLU A 238 15.64 -16.81 17.81
CA GLU A 238 17.03 -16.72 18.30
C GLU A 238 17.54 -18.10 18.75
N ASN A 239 16.72 -18.87 19.48
CA ASN A 239 17.06 -20.23 19.90
C ASN A 239 17.23 -21.19 18.72
N GLU A 240 16.40 -21.08 17.67
CA GLU A 240 16.62 -21.84 16.42
C GLU A 240 17.94 -21.42 15.75
N GLY A 241 18.28 -20.13 15.78
CA GLY A 241 19.57 -19.61 15.32
C GLY A 241 20.77 -20.20 16.07
N GLU A 242 20.67 -20.35 17.39
CA GLU A 242 21.71 -20.98 18.23
C GLU A 242 21.93 -22.46 17.90
N LYS A 243 20.87 -23.19 17.53
CA LYS A 243 20.98 -24.58 17.04
C LYS A 243 21.77 -24.64 15.74
N TYR A 244 21.48 -23.74 14.80
CA TYR A 244 22.23 -23.65 13.55
C TYR A 244 23.69 -23.25 13.78
N LEU A 245 23.94 -22.32 14.72
CA LEU A 245 25.29 -21.93 15.11
C LEU A 245 26.09 -23.13 15.60
N SER A 246 25.53 -23.87 16.54
CA SER A 246 26.15 -25.08 17.10
C SER A 246 26.43 -26.13 16.03
N LYS A 247 25.54 -26.27 15.02
CA LYS A 247 25.68 -27.25 13.94
C LYS A 247 26.71 -26.86 12.88
N TYR A 248 26.82 -25.57 12.55
CA TYR A 248 27.50 -25.12 11.34
C TYR A 248 28.74 -24.24 11.55
N TYR A 249 28.92 -23.63 12.72
CA TYR A 249 30.00 -22.67 12.94
C TYR A 249 31.38 -23.24 12.58
N ASP A 250 31.78 -24.35 13.21
CA ASP A 250 33.12 -24.93 13.01
C ASP A 250 33.34 -25.36 11.55
N LYS A 251 32.29 -25.85 10.88
CA LYS A 251 32.38 -26.28 9.47
C LYS A 251 32.79 -25.13 8.54
N TYR A 252 32.26 -23.92 8.75
CA TYR A 252 32.49 -22.78 7.86
C TYR A 252 33.60 -21.83 8.33
N PHE A 253 33.83 -21.73 9.65
CA PHE A 253 34.78 -20.75 10.21
C PHE A 253 36.14 -21.34 10.60
N SER A 254 36.28 -22.67 10.69
CA SER A 254 37.59 -23.32 10.97
C SER A 254 38.66 -23.09 9.90
N LYS A 255 38.25 -22.79 8.67
CA LYS A 255 39.13 -22.49 7.52
C LYS A 255 39.04 -21.03 7.05
N SER A 256 38.52 -20.14 7.90
CA SER A 256 38.37 -18.73 7.54
C SER A 256 39.72 -18.13 7.14
N LYS A 257 39.73 -17.34 6.05
CA LYS A 257 40.95 -16.69 5.57
C LYS A 257 41.47 -15.71 6.61
N LYS A 258 42.78 -15.50 6.62
CA LYS A 258 43.38 -14.41 7.39
C LYS A 258 42.77 -13.09 6.90
N LYS A 259 42.21 -12.34 7.83
CA LYS A 259 41.57 -11.04 7.58
C LYS A 259 42.62 -10.04 7.12
N ASP A 260 42.27 -9.19 6.16
CA ASP A 260 43.14 -8.08 5.77
C ASP A 260 43.09 -6.96 6.82
N ASP A 261 43.81 -5.87 6.57
CA ASP A 261 43.90 -4.74 7.50
C ASP A 261 42.69 -3.79 7.41
N LYS A 262 41.72 -4.04 6.52
CA LYS A 262 40.50 -3.23 6.41
C LYS A 262 39.47 -3.61 7.46
N ILE A 263 38.57 -2.67 7.71
CA ILE A 263 37.37 -2.89 8.50
C ILE A 263 36.29 -3.41 7.56
N HIS A 264 35.88 -4.67 7.73
CA HIS A 264 34.78 -5.25 6.96
C HIS A 264 33.44 -4.90 7.62
N PHE A 265 32.64 -4.08 6.97
CA PHE A 265 31.35 -3.59 7.45
C PHE A 265 30.20 -4.25 6.68
N LEU A 266 29.43 -5.11 7.35
CA LEU A 266 28.32 -5.84 6.77
C LEU A 266 26.98 -5.17 7.09
N TYR A 267 26.32 -4.63 6.08
CA TYR A 267 24.92 -4.24 6.14
C TYR A 267 24.00 -5.46 5.94
N VAL A 268 23.06 -5.68 6.86
CA VAL A 268 22.06 -6.74 6.78
C VAL A 268 20.69 -6.11 6.51
N LEU A 269 20.11 -6.41 5.34
CA LEU A 269 18.83 -5.86 4.89
C LEU A 269 17.81 -6.97 4.66
N ASN A 270 16.53 -6.67 4.86
CA ASN A 270 15.46 -7.62 4.53
C ASN A 270 15.48 -7.98 3.04
N GLY A 271 15.57 -6.98 2.15
CA GLY A 271 15.66 -7.20 0.71
C GLY A 271 16.35 -6.01 0.03
N LEU A 272 16.75 -6.19 -1.24
CA LEU A 272 17.47 -5.16 -1.99
C LEU A 272 16.53 -4.38 -2.92
N ASP A 273 15.40 -3.90 -2.39
CA ASP A 273 14.47 -3.09 -3.17
C ASP A 273 14.92 -1.63 -3.24
N TYR A 274 15.48 -1.20 -4.38
CA TYR A 274 15.97 0.16 -4.58
C TYR A 274 14.88 1.25 -4.42
N PHE A 275 13.62 0.90 -4.61
CA PHE A 275 12.52 1.85 -4.44
C PHE A 275 12.12 2.02 -2.97
N GLN A 276 12.58 1.12 -2.10
CA GLN A 276 12.45 1.29 -0.66
C GLN A 276 13.53 2.23 -0.11
N ILE A 277 13.09 3.09 0.80
CA ILE A 277 13.94 4.11 1.41
C ILE A 277 15.11 3.51 2.20
N LEU A 278 14.92 2.31 2.72
CA LEU A 278 15.86 1.59 3.56
C LEU A 278 17.09 1.13 2.77
N PHE A 279 16.88 0.53 1.61
CA PHE A 279 17.98 0.18 0.70
C PHE A 279 18.69 1.44 0.22
N ARG A 280 17.95 2.47 -0.20
CA ARG A 280 18.56 3.74 -0.63
C ARG A 280 19.41 4.36 0.47
N PHE A 281 18.97 4.32 1.73
CA PHE A 281 19.79 4.81 2.83
C PHE A 281 21.13 4.09 2.90
N VAL A 282 21.15 2.75 2.85
CA VAL A 282 22.40 1.98 2.86
C VAL A 282 23.27 2.29 1.63
N PHE A 283 22.67 2.30 0.44
CA PHE A 283 23.37 2.62 -0.80
C PHE A 283 24.02 4.01 -0.74
N GLU A 284 23.26 5.03 -0.33
CA GLU A 284 23.76 6.40 -0.19
C GLU A 284 24.84 6.51 0.89
N ASN A 285 24.77 5.73 1.98
CA ASN A 285 25.85 5.69 2.97
C ASN A 285 27.17 5.21 2.35
N ILE A 286 27.11 4.12 1.58
CA ILE A 286 28.31 3.51 0.98
C ILE A 286 28.93 4.44 -0.06
N ILE A 287 28.14 4.97 -1.01
CA ILE A 287 28.69 5.81 -2.09
C ILE A 287 29.19 7.17 -1.62
N ASN A 288 28.72 7.64 -0.45
CA ASN A 288 29.20 8.89 0.16
C ASN A 288 30.36 8.66 1.15
N SER A 289 30.79 7.41 1.35
CA SER A 289 31.99 7.10 2.14
C SER A 289 33.25 7.56 1.41
N GLN A 290 34.15 8.23 2.15
CA GLN A 290 35.48 8.59 1.67
C GLN A 290 36.58 7.74 2.31
N ASN A 291 36.20 6.77 3.15
CA ASN A 291 37.10 6.03 3.99
C ASN A 291 37.54 4.72 3.34
N LYS A 292 38.73 4.76 2.73
CA LYS A 292 39.32 3.61 2.02
C LYS A 292 39.68 2.43 2.93
N ASN A 293 39.66 2.63 4.25
CA ASN A 293 39.94 1.57 5.23
C ASN A 293 38.70 0.76 5.58
N ILE A 294 37.50 1.15 5.12
CA ILE A 294 36.27 0.38 5.31
C ILE A 294 35.90 -0.30 4.00
N GLU A 295 35.66 -1.60 4.06
CA GLU A 295 35.08 -2.36 2.96
C GLU A 295 33.62 -2.70 3.30
N TYR A 296 32.71 -2.27 2.43
CA TYR A 296 31.27 -2.44 2.64
C TYR A 296 30.74 -3.66 1.93
N HIS A 297 29.94 -4.43 2.65
CA HIS A 297 29.27 -5.62 2.16
C HIS A 297 27.78 -5.52 2.44
N ILE A 298 26.94 -6.01 1.53
CA ILE A 298 25.49 -6.04 1.71
C ILE A 298 25.00 -7.49 1.72
N LEU A 299 24.17 -7.86 2.70
CA LEU A 299 23.48 -9.15 2.75
C LEU A 299 21.98 -8.93 2.69
N SER A 300 21.34 -9.53 1.68
CA SER A 300 19.88 -9.65 1.58
C SER A 300 19.40 -10.88 2.34
N LEU A 301 18.43 -10.69 3.23
CA LEU A 301 17.76 -11.77 3.96
C LEU A 301 16.64 -12.45 3.14
N LEU A 302 16.20 -11.82 2.06
CA LEU A 302 15.21 -12.34 1.14
C LEU A 302 15.89 -12.67 -0.21
N ASP A 303 15.37 -13.67 -0.91
CA ASP A 303 15.82 -13.99 -2.27
C ASP A 303 15.30 -12.97 -3.29
N GLU A 304 15.88 -13.04 -4.48
CA GLU A 304 15.52 -12.22 -5.64
C GLU A 304 14.05 -12.30 -6.06
N LYS A 305 13.32 -13.38 -5.72
CA LYS A 305 11.89 -13.52 -6.04
C LYS A 305 10.99 -12.77 -5.08
N SER A 306 11.55 -12.27 -3.98
CA SER A 306 10.82 -11.62 -2.91
C SER A 306 10.72 -10.09 -3.06
N PHE A 307 11.31 -9.50 -4.11
CA PHE A 307 11.22 -8.06 -4.39
C PHE A 307 11.23 -7.74 -5.89
N ASN A 308 10.54 -6.66 -6.27
CA ASN A 308 10.13 -6.40 -7.66
C ASN A 308 11.26 -5.94 -8.61
N ASN A 309 12.38 -5.45 -8.09
CA ASN A 309 13.43 -4.77 -8.86
C ASN A 309 14.83 -5.33 -8.57
N ALA A 310 14.93 -6.64 -8.29
CA ALA A 310 16.18 -7.29 -7.93
C ALA A 310 17.30 -7.09 -8.96
N GLU A 311 16.98 -7.20 -10.26
CA GLU A 311 17.95 -6.98 -11.33
C GLU A 311 18.47 -5.54 -11.37
N TYR A 312 17.61 -4.55 -11.12
CA TYR A 312 18.03 -3.16 -11.05
C TYR A 312 18.97 -2.92 -9.85
N ALA A 313 18.65 -3.51 -8.70
CA ALA A 313 19.49 -3.42 -7.51
C ALA A 313 20.85 -4.10 -7.70
N LYS A 314 20.91 -5.29 -8.32
CA LYS A 314 22.17 -5.95 -8.70
C LYS A 314 23.00 -5.08 -9.63
N LYS A 315 22.36 -4.50 -10.64
CA LYS A 315 23.01 -3.61 -11.62
C LYS A 315 23.64 -2.40 -10.94
N ILE A 316 22.88 -1.68 -10.10
CA ILE A 316 23.39 -0.46 -9.47
C ILE A 316 24.50 -0.77 -8.45
N LEU A 317 24.41 -1.86 -7.70
CA LEU A 317 25.48 -2.27 -6.79
C LEU A 317 26.76 -2.63 -7.54
N SER A 318 26.63 -3.34 -8.66
CA SER A 318 27.77 -3.69 -9.52
C SER A 318 28.42 -2.46 -10.17
N GLU A 319 27.63 -1.47 -10.62
CA GLU A 319 28.13 -0.22 -11.19
C GLU A 319 29.03 0.57 -10.22
N TYR A 320 28.76 0.45 -8.92
CA TYR A 320 29.53 1.10 -7.86
C TYR A 320 30.57 0.16 -7.20
N ASN A 321 30.78 -1.05 -7.73
CA ASN A 321 31.67 -2.08 -7.17
C ASN A 321 31.40 -2.39 -5.69
N ILE A 322 30.12 -2.43 -5.30
CA ILE A 322 29.71 -2.77 -3.93
C ILE A 322 29.52 -4.28 -3.84
N ASP A 323 30.18 -4.94 -2.87
CA ASP A 323 30.00 -6.37 -2.64
C ASP A 323 28.62 -6.66 -2.03
N TYR A 324 27.93 -7.67 -2.55
CA TYR A 324 26.59 -8.02 -2.10
C TYR A 324 26.29 -9.51 -2.23
N PHE A 325 25.34 -9.96 -1.41
CA PHE A 325 24.78 -11.30 -1.46
C PHE A 325 23.26 -11.29 -1.49
N ILE A 326 22.71 -12.04 -2.45
CA ILE A 326 21.29 -12.38 -2.51
C ILE A 326 21.20 -13.91 -2.48
N PRO A 327 20.53 -14.51 -1.50
CA PRO A 327 20.35 -15.96 -1.44
C PRO A 327 19.50 -16.45 -2.61
N SER A 328 19.84 -17.62 -3.14
CA SER A 328 18.98 -18.36 -4.07
C SER A 328 17.69 -18.82 -3.36
N PRO A 329 16.54 -18.83 -4.05
CA PRO A 329 15.30 -19.32 -3.49
C PRO A 329 15.42 -20.78 -3.00
N SER A 330 14.95 -21.04 -1.77
CA SER A 330 14.79 -22.39 -1.22
C SER A 330 13.55 -22.45 -0.33
N ASN A 331 12.89 -23.62 -0.36
CA ASN A 331 11.78 -23.97 0.53
C ASN A 331 12.25 -24.61 1.84
N ASN A 332 13.55 -24.82 2.01
CA ASN A 332 14.14 -25.38 3.22
C ASN A 332 14.95 -24.28 3.94
N MET A 333 14.67 -24.08 5.23
CA MET A 333 15.37 -23.10 6.05
C MET A 333 16.87 -23.40 6.18
N GLU A 334 17.25 -24.66 6.28
CA GLU A 334 18.65 -25.07 6.43
C GLU A 334 19.49 -24.69 5.22
N ASP A 335 18.98 -24.87 4.00
CA ASP A 335 19.65 -24.41 2.78
C ASP A 335 19.86 -22.90 2.76
N ARG A 336 18.86 -22.15 3.25
CA ARG A 336 18.93 -20.68 3.37
C ARG A 336 20.01 -20.27 4.36
N ILE A 337 20.07 -20.92 5.51
CA ILE A 337 21.05 -20.66 6.56
C ILE A 337 22.47 -20.99 6.07
N ILE A 338 22.66 -22.14 5.42
CA ILE A 338 23.95 -22.53 4.83
C ILE A 338 24.47 -21.48 3.85
N GLN A 339 23.59 -20.92 3.03
CA GLN A 339 23.94 -19.84 2.11
C GLN A 339 24.46 -18.59 2.83
N TYR A 340 23.81 -18.17 3.92
CA TYR A 340 24.32 -17.07 4.75
C TYR A 340 25.66 -17.39 5.40
N TYR A 341 25.83 -18.58 5.96
CA TYR A 341 27.10 -18.99 6.59
C TYR A 341 28.24 -18.97 5.58
N ASN A 342 28.01 -19.45 4.35
CA ASN A 342 28.99 -19.41 3.27
C ASN A 342 29.45 -17.99 2.91
N TYR A 343 28.53 -17.03 2.84
CA TYR A 343 28.89 -15.64 2.53
C TYR A 343 29.55 -14.93 3.71
N ILE A 344 28.96 -15.04 4.91
CA ILE A 344 29.47 -14.40 6.14
C ILE A 344 30.87 -14.92 6.48
N SER A 345 31.16 -16.21 6.30
CA SER A 345 32.49 -16.78 6.53
C SER A 345 33.56 -16.30 5.54
N LYS A 346 33.17 -15.92 4.32
CA LYS A 346 34.09 -15.35 3.33
C LYS A 346 34.48 -13.92 3.69
N ILE A 347 33.52 -13.13 4.18
CA ILE A 347 33.73 -11.73 4.55
C ILE A 347 34.35 -11.59 5.95
N ASN A 348 33.90 -12.43 6.88
CA ASN A 348 34.29 -12.40 8.29
C ASN A 348 34.18 -10.97 8.89
N PRO A 349 32.97 -10.39 9.00
CA PRO A 349 32.79 -8.95 9.25
C PRO A 349 33.36 -8.48 10.61
N ASP A 350 33.93 -7.28 10.68
CA ASP A 350 34.22 -6.62 11.96
C ASP A 350 32.96 -6.03 12.57
N ILE A 351 32.11 -5.45 11.73
CA ILE A 351 30.87 -4.81 12.13
C ILE A 351 29.74 -5.44 11.35
N SER A 352 28.69 -5.88 12.06
CA SER A 352 27.42 -6.23 11.44
C SER A 352 26.37 -5.21 11.81
N TYR A 353 25.66 -4.69 10.81
CA TYR A 353 24.72 -3.61 11.00
C TYR A 353 23.37 -3.93 10.38
N TYR A 354 22.38 -4.15 11.25
CA TYR A 354 21.03 -4.45 10.83
C TYR A 354 20.30 -3.18 10.41
N GLN A 355 19.76 -3.18 9.20
CA GLN A 355 18.83 -2.14 8.78
C GLN A 355 17.53 -2.22 9.58
N SER A 356 17.11 -3.44 9.94
CA SER A 356 15.97 -3.70 10.80
C SER A 356 16.08 -5.11 11.40
N LEU A 357 15.72 -5.25 12.67
CA LEU A 357 15.42 -6.55 13.30
C LEU A 357 13.90 -6.72 13.51
N TYR A 358 13.12 -5.74 13.03
CA TYR A 358 11.67 -5.62 13.18
C TYR A 358 10.96 -6.78 12.51
N LEU A 359 10.79 -7.87 13.26
CA LEU A 359 10.21 -9.14 12.82
C LEU A 359 10.71 -9.52 11.42
N ALA A 360 12.02 -9.60 11.30
CA ALA A 360 12.74 -10.16 10.18
C ALA A 360 13.24 -11.56 10.59
N PRO A 361 12.46 -12.64 10.44
CA PRO A 361 12.79 -13.95 10.98
C PRO A 361 14.17 -14.45 10.57
N TYR A 362 14.54 -14.27 9.30
CA TYR A 362 15.85 -14.63 8.79
C TYR A 362 16.98 -13.82 9.46
N GLY A 363 16.76 -12.54 9.75
CA GLY A 363 17.72 -11.68 10.43
C GLY A 363 17.95 -12.10 11.88
N ILE A 364 16.88 -12.52 12.55
CA ILE A 364 16.92 -13.07 13.91
C ILE A 364 17.63 -14.43 13.93
N LEU A 365 17.34 -15.32 12.97
CA LEU A 365 17.98 -16.63 12.88
C LEU A 365 19.51 -16.54 12.69
N ILE A 366 20.01 -15.51 12.00
CA ILE A 366 21.45 -15.30 11.83
C ILE A 366 22.09 -14.41 12.92
N TYR A 367 21.30 -13.83 13.82
CA TYR A 367 21.81 -12.98 14.89
C TYR A 367 22.85 -13.68 15.79
N PRO A 368 22.62 -14.93 16.27
CA PRO A 368 23.64 -15.67 17.02
C PRO A 368 24.98 -15.80 16.29
N LEU A 369 24.93 -16.09 14.98
CA LEU A 369 26.14 -16.15 14.16
C LEU A 369 26.83 -14.80 14.09
N LEU A 370 26.12 -13.74 13.74
CA LEU A 370 26.72 -12.42 13.60
C LEU A 370 27.33 -11.96 14.93
N LYS A 371 26.66 -12.24 16.06
CA LYS A 371 27.15 -11.98 17.42
C LYS A 371 28.44 -12.72 17.75
N LYS A 372 28.60 -13.92 17.22
CA LYS A 372 29.81 -14.72 17.42
C LYS A 372 31.00 -14.23 16.58
N VAL A 373 30.75 -13.72 15.37
CA VAL A 373 31.84 -13.40 14.40
C VAL A 373 32.21 -11.92 14.35
N SER A 374 31.25 -11.02 14.63
CA SER A 374 31.48 -9.58 14.54
C SER A 374 32.06 -9.06 15.85
N LYS A 375 32.94 -8.06 15.76
CA LYS A 375 33.43 -7.31 16.94
C LYS A 375 32.35 -6.40 17.51
N LYS A 376 31.54 -5.81 16.63
CA LYS A 376 30.42 -4.94 17.00
C LYS A 376 29.19 -5.23 16.16
N ILE A 377 28.03 -5.17 16.81
CA ILE A 377 26.73 -5.25 16.14
C ILE A 377 25.88 -4.07 16.50
N GLY A 378 25.32 -3.43 15.47
CA GLY A 378 24.35 -2.38 15.68
C GLY A 378 23.17 -2.48 14.74
N ARG A 379 22.25 -1.53 14.90
CA ARG A 379 21.13 -1.39 13.98
C ARG A 379 20.68 0.05 13.76
N HIS A 380 19.86 0.24 12.74
CA HIS A 380 19.11 1.48 12.50
C HIS A 380 17.68 1.36 13.08
N VAL A 381 17.27 2.31 13.93
CA VAL A 381 15.89 2.44 14.44
C VAL A 381 15.04 3.28 13.49
N THR A 382 14.54 2.67 12.41
CA THR A 382 13.75 3.39 11.39
C THR A 382 12.26 3.53 11.70
N GLN A 383 11.67 2.58 12.45
CA GLN A 383 10.21 2.50 12.67
C GLN A 383 9.84 2.49 14.15
N ASP A 384 10.15 1.42 14.86
CA ASP A 384 9.89 1.29 16.30
C ASP A 384 11.15 0.81 17.04
N ILE A 385 11.17 1.10 18.34
CA ILE A 385 12.16 0.56 19.27
C ILE A 385 11.81 -0.92 19.50
N GLU A 386 12.83 -1.77 19.57
CA GLU A 386 12.70 -3.22 19.76
C GLU A 386 13.48 -3.60 21.01
N PRO A 387 12.90 -3.44 22.22
CA PRO A 387 13.63 -3.60 23.47
C PRO A 387 14.37 -4.94 23.58
N TYR A 388 13.76 -6.02 23.08
CA TYR A 388 14.35 -7.35 23.09
C TYR A 388 15.74 -7.41 22.44
N PHE A 389 15.93 -6.77 21.27
CA PHE A 389 17.22 -6.73 20.58
C PHE A 389 18.05 -5.50 20.94
N ASP A 390 17.44 -4.33 21.10
CA ASP A 390 18.16 -3.09 21.40
C ASP A 390 19.02 -3.22 22.67
N ASN A 391 18.54 -3.97 23.67
CA ASN A 391 19.29 -4.30 24.89
C ASN A 391 20.52 -5.20 24.66
N LYS A 392 20.55 -5.96 23.56
CA LYS A 392 21.59 -6.96 23.25
C LYS A 392 22.60 -6.48 22.20
N LEU A 393 22.39 -5.30 21.61
CA LEU A 393 23.23 -4.73 20.57
C LEU A 393 24.30 -3.80 21.17
N ASP A 394 25.47 -3.75 20.54
CA ASP A 394 26.57 -2.88 20.95
C ASP A 394 26.24 -1.40 20.73
N PHE A 395 25.53 -1.07 19.65
CA PHE A 395 25.17 0.30 19.33
C PHE A 395 23.90 0.42 18.48
N VAL A 396 23.29 1.61 18.51
CA VAL A 396 22.11 1.92 17.71
C VAL A 396 22.26 3.29 17.06
N TYR A 397 21.83 3.41 15.81
CA TYR A 397 21.55 4.70 15.18
C TYR A 397 20.06 5.02 15.27
N THR A 398 19.73 6.21 15.76
CA THR A 398 18.36 6.72 15.75
C THR A 398 18.33 8.23 15.53
N GLY A 399 17.20 8.72 15.04
CA GLY A 399 16.84 10.13 15.14
C GLY A 399 15.96 10.45 16.36
N LEU A 400 15.57 9.46 17.16
CA LEU A 400 14.68 9.64 18.31
C LEU A 400 15.42 9.99 19.60
N GLU A 401 14.73 10.60 20.58
CA GLU A 401 15.30 10.94 21.89
C GLU A 401 15.95 9.73 22.58
N GLU A 402 17.13 9.95 23.16
CA GLU A 402 18.01 8.91 23.73
C GLU A 402 17.37 8.12 24.89
N ASN A 403 16.54 8.79 25.71
CA ASN A 403 16.02 8.25 26.97
C ASN A 403 15.15 6.98 26.85
N LYS A 404 14.84 6.51 25.64
CA LYS A 404 14.03 5.31 25.40
C LYS A 404 14.71 4.26 24.54
N VAL A 405 15.96 4.50 24.13
CA VAL A 405 16.76 3.50 23.44
C VAL A 405 17.57 2.73 24.49
N PHE A 406 17.36 1.43 24.57
CA PHE A 406 17.91 0.60 25.64
C PHE A 406 19.30 0.02 25.35
N THR A 407 20.06 0.63 24.42
CA THR A 407 21.48 0.26 24.20
C THR A 407 22.42 1.21 24.93
N LYS A 408 23.63 0.74 25.24
CA LYS A 408 24.66 1.54 25.90
C LYS A 408 25.25 2.63 24.99
N ASN A 409 25.26 2.43 23.68
CA ASN A 409 25.89 3.35 22.73
C ASN A 409 24.87 3.80 21.66
N VAL A 410 24.37 5.04 21.79
CA VAL A 410 23.42 5.63 20.85
C VAL A 410 24.11 6.68 19.97
N PHE A 411 24.05 6.47 18.65
CA PHE A 411 24.37 7.50 17.66
C PHE A 411 23.09 8.27 17.34
N LEU A 412 22.90 9.42 17.98
CA LEU A 412 21.75 10.28 17.75
C LEU A 412 22.03 11.26 16.59
N LYS A 413 21.36 11.08 15.46
CA LYS A 413 21.47 12.00 14.31
C LYS A 413 20.20 12.02 13.47
N LEU A 414 19.85 13.17 12.91
CA LEU A 414 18.74 13.27 11.97
C LEU A 414 19.02 12.45 10.70
N PRO A 415 18.00 11.83 10.08
CA PRO A 415 18.17 11.15 8.80
C PRO A 415 18.67 12.11 7.71
N PRO A 416 19.76 11.76 7.00
CA PRO A 416 20.30 12.58 5.93
C PRO A 416 19.42 12.55 4.68
N VAL A 417 19.67 13.50 3.78
CA VAL A 417 18.98 13.68 2.50
C VAL A 417 19.96 13.54 1.33
N ASN A 418 19.44 13.12 0.17
CA ASN A 418 20.22 13.10 -1.07
C ASN A 418 20.35 14.52 -1.62
N ALA A 419 21.34 15.25 -1.09
CA ALA A 419 21.68 16.61 -1.48
C ALA A 419 21.96 16.73 -2.99
N ASN A 420 22.70 15.78 -3.58
CA ASN A 420 23.04 15.79 -5.00
C ASN A 420 21.79 15.84 -5.89
N LEU A 421 20.78 15.04 -5.58
CA LEU A 421 19.53 15.01 -6.34
C LEU A 421 18.69 16.28 -6.13
N ILE A 422 18.58 16.79 -4.90
CA ILE A 422 17.85 18.04 -4.61
C ILE A 422 18.54 19.23 -5.30
N ASN A 423 19.87 19.23 -5.35
CA ASN A 423 20.68 20.29 -5.93
C ASN A 423 20.67 20.30 -7.48
N GLN A 424 20.11 19.28 -8.13
CA GLN A 424 19.86 19.32 -9.59
C GLN A 424 18.92 20.47 -9.98
N ASN A 425 18.06 20.91 -9.05
CA ASN A 425 17.16 22.06 -9.21
C ASN A 425 16.41 22.06 -10.55
N LYS A 426 15.75 20.93 -10.85
CA LYS A 426 14.92 20.82 -12.05
C LYS A 426 13.77 21.81 -11.99
N ASN A 427 13.47 22.45 -13.11
CA ASN A 427 12.43 23.49 -13.17
C ASN A 427 11.03 22.86 -13.29
N ILE A 428 10.30 22.81 -12.18
CA ILE A 428 8.96 22.21 -12.13
C ILE A 428 7.95 22.92 -13.03
N LYS A 429 8.02 24.26 -13.10
CA LYS A 429 7.06 25.05 -13.89
C LYS A 429 7.22 24.79 -15.38
N LYS A 430 8.46 24.65 -15.84
CA LYS A 430 8.77 24.32 -17.24
C LYS A 430 8.42 22.88 -17.57
N GLU A 431 8.72 21.92 -16.69
CA GLU A 431 8.52 20.49 -17.00
C GLU A 431 7.05 20.05 -16.96
N TYR A 432 6.22 20.76 -16.18
CA TYR A 432 4.79 20.44 -16.04
C TYR A 432 3.86 21.56 -16.55
N ASP A 433 4.39 22.50 -17.33
CA ASP A 433 3.63 23.60 -17.96
C ASP A 433 2.76 24.39 -16.95
N ILE A 434 3.34 24.75 -15.81
CA ILE A 434 2.70 25.56 -14.76
C ILE A 434 2.88 27.05 -15.11
N PRO A 435 1.83 27.90 -14.97
CA PRO A 435 1.95 29.34 -15.21
C PRO A 435 3.10 29.98 -14.42
N GLN A 436 3.89 30.84 -15.06
CA GLN A 436 5.11 31.40 -14.46
C GLN A 436 4.85 32.27 -13.23
N ASN A 437 3.72 32.98 -13.22
CA ASN A 437 3.25 33.80 -12.10
C ASN A 437 2.70 32.98 -10.92
N ASN A 438 2.40 31.69 -11.10
CA ASN A 438 1.89 30.86 -10.02
C ASN A 438 2.97 30.52 -9.01
N LYS A 439 2.63 30.61 -7.72
CA LYS A 439 3.37 29.96 -6.64
C LYS A 439 3.11 28.46 -6.68
N VAL A 440 4.11 27.64 -6.39
CA VAL A 440 4.03 26.18 -6.41
C VAL A 440 4.16 25.61 -5.00
N VAL A 441 3.14 24.87 -4.57
CA VAL A 441 3.14 24.11 -3.32
C VAL A 441 3.34 22.64 -3.64
N ILE A 442 4.47 22.06 -3.25
CA ILE A 442 4.82 20.66 -3.56
C ILE A 442 4.57 19.73 -2.38
N SER A 443 4.14 18.50 -2.66
CA SER A 443 4.10 17.39 -1.71
C SER A 443 4.66 16.13 -2.35
N VAL A 444 5.38 15.32 -1.58
CA VAL A 444 5.99 14.07 -2.05
C VAL A 444 5.70 12.94 -1.06
N GLY A 445 5.02 11.89 -1.52
CA GLY A 445 4.63 10.77 -0.66
C GLY A 445 4.01 9.61 -1.43
N ARG A 446 3.66 8.51 -0.74
CA ARG A 446 2.87 7.42 -1.33
C ARG A 446 1.40 7.83 -1.33
N ALA A 447 0.64 7.41 -2.35
CA ALA A 447 -0.79 7.69 -2.49
C ALA A 447 -1.61 7.44 -1.19
N ILE A 448 -1.33 6.34 -0.48
CA ILE A 448 -1.99 5.97 0.79
C ILE A 448 -1.94 7.08 1.87
N LYS A 449 -0.93 7.97 1.83
CA LYS A 449 -0.77 9.06 2.80
C LYS A 449 -1.74 10.23 2.56
N TYR A 450 -2.43 10.26 1.43
CA TYR A 450 -3.30 11.34 1.01
C TYR A 450 -4.79 10.97 1.09
N ILE A 451 -5.14 9.86 1.73
CA ILE A 451 -6.52 9.39 1.88
C ILE A 451 -7.15 10.05 3.11
N ASN A 452 -7.41 11.35 3.01
CA ASN A 452 -8.10 12.10 4.05
C ASN A 452 -8.92 13.24 3.44
N LYS A 453 -10.24 13.23 3.64
CA LYS A 453 -11.15 14.23 3.05
C LYS A 453 -10.87 15.64 3.54
N SER A 454 -10.73 15.82 4.86
CA SER A 454 -10.49 17.13 5.47
C SER A 454 -9.18 17.77 5.01
N TYR A 455 -8.16 16.96 4.73
CA TYR A 455 -6.92 17.44 4.11
C TYR A 455 -7.15 18.02 2.71
N TRP A 456 -7.90 17.32 1.86
CA TRP A 456 -8.23 17.81 0.52
C TRP A 456 -9.15 19.03 0.54
N ASP A 457 -10.07 19.12 1.50
CA ASP A 457 -10.90 20.30 1.69
C ASP A 457 -10.05 21.56 1.96
N VAL A 458 -8.96 21.44 2.74
CA VAL A 458 -7.99 22.52 2.95
C VAL A 458 -7.28 22.89 1.64
N VAL A 459 -6.77 21.91 0.89
CA VAL A 459 -6.06 22.14 -0.38
C VAL A 459 -6.95 22.84 -1.40
N LYS A 460 -8.21 22.39 -1.54
CA LYS A 460 -9.20 22.97 -2.45
C LYS A 460 -9.54 24.41 -2.06
N LYS A 461 -9.81 24.66 -0.79
CA LYS A 461 -10.09 25.99 -0.27
C LYS A 461 -8.95 26.98 -0.54
N LEU A 462 -7.70 26.55 -0.33
CA LEU A 462 -6.52 27.37 -0.67
C LEU A 462 -6.41 27.63 -2.18
N SER A 463 -6.69 26.62 -3.00
CA SER A 463 -6.64 26.71 -4.47
C SER A 463 -7.67 27.68 -5.04
N ASP A 464 -8.86 27.72 -4.44
CA ASP A 464 -9.96 28.61 -4.83
C ASP A 464 -9.70 30.07 -4.40
N GLU A 465 -9.17 30.28 -3.18
CA GLU A 465 -8.99 31.62 -2.63
C GLU A 465 -7.68 32.32 -3.06
N ILE A 466 -6.66 31.56 -3.48
CA ILE A 466 -5.37 32.10 -3.92
C ILE A 466 -5.26 31.92 -5.44
N GLU A 467 -5.41 33.01 -6.17
CA GLU A 467 -5.50 33.02 -7.64
C GLU A 467 -4.27 32.38 -8.31
N ASN A 468 -3.07 32.84 -7.96
CA ASN A 468 -1.82 32.40 -8.59
C ASN A 468 -1.14 31.29 -7.76
N LEU A 469 -1.84 30.16 -7.56
CA LEU A 469 -1.35 29.02 -6.78
C LEU A 469 -1.60 27.70 -7.50
N THR A 470 -0.57 26.85 -7.56
CA THR A 470 -0.66 25.47 -8.07
C THR A 470 -0.10 24.51 -7.02
N PHE A 471 -0.88 23.49 -6.67
CA PHE A 471 -0.42 22.36 -5.87
C PHE A 471 0.09 21.23 -6.77
N VAL A 472 1.25 20.67 -6.42
CA VAL A 472 1.86 19.55 -7.14
C VAL A 472 2.12 18.40 -6.18
N PHE A 473 1.50 17.26 -6.44
CA PHE A 473 1.63 16.06 -5.63
C PHE A 473 2.31 14.95 -6.43
N PHE A 474 3.47 14.51 -5.94
CA PHE A 474 4.12 13.29 -6.39
C PHE A 474 3.71 12.12 -5.49
N GLY A 475 3.14 11.08 -6.09
CA GLY A 475 2.58 9.92 -5.39
C GLY A 475 1.19 9.53 -5.88
N PRO A 476 0.16 10.35 -5.55
CA PRO A 476 -1.20 10.12 -6.00
C PRO A 476 -1.35 10.33 -7.51
N VAL A 477 -2.30 9.64 -8.12
CA VAL A 477 -2.78 9.84 -9.49
C VAL A 477 -4.24 10.24 -9.43
N TYR A 478 -4.72 11.04 -10.37
CA TYR A 478 -6.11 11.53 -10.33
C TYR A 478 -7.15 10.40 -10.41
N ASP A 479 -6.86 9.34 -11.16
CA ASP A 479 -7.76 8.19 -11.27
C ASP A 479 -7.97 7.42 -9.96
N GLY A 480 -9.06 6.64 -9.92
CA GLY A 480 -9.45 5.86 -8.74
C GLY A 480 -9.95 6.75 -7.61
N ILE A 481 -9.48 6.46 -6.39
CA ILE A 481 -9.97 7.08 -5.15
C ILE A 481 -9.86 8.61 -5.12
N PHE A 482 -8.94 9.22 -5.86
CA PHE A 482 -8.74 10.68 -5.83
C PHE A 482 -9.80 11.47 -6.60
N LYS A 483 -10.55 10.83 -7.52
CA LYS A 483 -11.73 11.44 -8.16
C LYS A 483 -12.83 11.77 -7.15
N GLU A 484 -12.90 11.03 -6.04
CA GLU A 484 -13.88 11.27 -4.98
C GLU A 484 -13.50 12.46 -4.08
N TYR A 485 -12.22 12.80 -4.01
CA TYR A 485 -11.71 13.90 -3.18
C TYR A 485 -11.58 15.21 -3.94
N ILE A 486 -11.29 15.15 -5.23
CA ILE A 486 -10.91 16.30 -6.06
C ILE A 486 -11.78 16.34 -7.31
N GLU A 487 -12.46 17.46 -7.51
CA GLU A 487 -13.30 17.71 -8.67
C GLU A 487 -12.43 17.93 -9.92
N GLN A 488 -12.87 17.42 -11.08
CA GLN A 488 -12.13 17.46 -12.34
C GLN A 488 -11.63 18.87 -12.73
N ARG A 489 -12.42 19.90 -12.40
CA ARG A 489 -12.08 21.31 -12.65
C ARG A 489 -10.70 21.71 -12.11
N TYR A 490 -10.26 21.17 -10.96
CA TYR A 490 -8.96 21.51 -10.36
C TYR A 490 -7.77 20.93 -11.13
N ILE A 491 -7.99 19.82 -11.83
CA ILE A 491 -6.98 19.18 -12.67
C ILE A 491 -6.88 19.91 -14.00
N GLU A 492 -8.03 20.19 -14.63
CA GLU A 492 -8.11 20.86 -15.94
C GLU A 492 -7.52 22.27 -15.91
N ASN A 493 -7.76 23.03 -14.83
CA ASN A 493 -7.20 24.36 -14.66
C ASN A 493 -5.80 24.38 -14.03
N LYS A 494 -5.18 23.20 -13.81
CA LYS A 494 -3.85 23.03 -13.19
C LYS A 494 -3.70 23.70 -11.82
N LYS A 495 -4.79 23.84 -11.06
CA LYS A 495 -4.72 24.24 -9.64
C LYS A 495 -4.18 23.11 -8.78
N ILE A 496 -4.50 21.86 -9.11
CA ILE A 496 -4.00 20.66 -8.44
C ILE A 496 -3.47 19.68 -9.48
N MET A 497 -2.23 19.23 -9.32
CA MET A 497 -1.59 18.26 -10.21
C MET A 497 -1.22 16.99 -9.42
N LEU A 498 -1.76 15.84 -9.84
CA LEU A 498 -1.46 14.53 -9.25
C LEU A 498 -0.60 13.72 -10.23
N LEU A 499 0.71 13.70 -10.01
CA LEU A 499 1.71 13.28 -10.99
C LEU A 499 2.15 11.82 -10.87
N GLY A 500 1.58 11.06 -9.95
CA GLY A 500 1.97 9.68 -9.69
C GLY A 500 3.37 9.56 -9.09
N ALA A 501 3.85 8.32 -8.96
CA ALA A 501 5.13 8.02 -8.32
C ALA A 501 6.32 8.49 -9.17
N ASN A 502 7.21 9.30 -8.58
CA ASN A 502 8.45 9.74 -9.20
C ASN A 502 9.60 9.75 -8.18
N LEU A 503 10.62 8.92 -8.40
CA LEU A 503 11.78 8.81 -7.48
C LEU A 503 12.68 10.06 -7.50
N ASN A 504 12.58 10.84 -8.56
CA ASN A 504 13.31 12.08 -8.76
C ASN A 504 12.48 13.32 -8.39
N ALA A 505 11.29 13.14 -7.79
CA ALA A 505 10.41 14.24 -7.37
C ALA A 505 11.14 15.31 -6.53
N ARG A 506 12.06 14.88 -5.67
CA ARG A 506 12.86 15.77 -4.82
C ARG A 506 13.82 16.69 -5.57
N ALA A 507 14.15 16.38 -6.84
CA ALA A 507 14.94 17.25 -7.70
C ALA A 507 14.23 18.56 -8.05
N TYR A 508 12.90 18.62 -7.90
CA TYR A 508 12.09 19.81 -8.16
C TYR A 508 11.95 20.74 -6.95
N LEU A 509 12.27 20.28 -5.73
CA LEU A 509 11.97 21.02 -4.49
C LEU A 509 12.48 22.46 -4.51
N LYS A 510 13.72 22.69 -4.97
CA LYS A 510 14.33 24.02 -5.02
C LYS A 510 13.68 24.98 -6.03
N SER A 511 12.87 24.46 -6.96
CA SER A 511 12.11 25.25 -7.93
C SER A 511 10.68 25.57 -7.49
N CYS A 512 10.27 25.08 -6.31
CA CYS A 512 8.97 25.31 -5.71
C CYS A 512 9.03 26.45 -4.68
N ASP A 513 7.87 26.96 -4.27
CA ASP A 513 7.77 28.07 -3.31
C ASP A 513 7.47 27.59 -1.89
N TYR A 514 6.73 26.49 -1.73
CA TYR A 514 6.30 25.93 -0.43
C TYR A 514 6.26 24.41 -0.48
N TYR A 515 6.36 23.76 0.68
CA TYR A 515 6.09 22.34 0.83
C TYR A 515 4.87 22.12 1.72
N ILE A 516 3.96 21.23 1.33
CA ILE A 516 2.85 20.78 2.17
C ILE A 516 2.97 19.31 2.52
N ASN A 517 2.95 19.02 3.82
CA ASN A 517 3.02 17.66 4.31
C ASN A 517 1.69 16.93 4.10
N SER A 518 1.72 15.61 3.92
CA SER A 518 0.51 14.77 3.88
C SER A 518 -0.09 14.60 5.29
N ALA A 519 -1.40 14.34 5.39
CA ALA A 519 -2.10 14.13 6.65
C ALA A 519 -3.12 12.98 6.56
N PRO A 520 -3.36 12.22 7.65
CA PRO A 520 -2.76 12.36 8.99
C PRO A 520 -1.31 11.84 9.07
N ASN A 521 -0.87 11.11 8.05
CA ASN A 521 0.47 10.54 7.98
C ASN A 521 1.43 11.47 7.23
N GLY A 522 2.31 12.16 7.97
CA GLY A 522 3.34 13.04 7.43
C GLY A 522 4.37 12.39 6.47
N GLY A 523 5.12 13.23 5.78
CA GLY A 523 6.06 12.92 4.71
C GLY A 523 7.31 12.12 5.14
N GLY A 524 7.62 12.06 6.43
CA GLY A 524 8.85 11.40 6.90
C GLY A 524 10.08 12.07 6.29
N ILE A 525 10.85 11.35 5.47
CA ILE A 525 12.06 11.91 4.83
C ILE A 525 11.78 13.07 3.87
N SER A 526 10.63 13.12 3.20
CA SER A 526 10.32 14.24 2.30
C SER A 526 10.17 15.58 3.04
N PHE A 527 9.87 15.56 4.34
CA PHE A 527 9.95 16.74 5.20
C PHE A 527 11.40 17.24 5.33
N ASN A 528 12.34 16.34 5.62
CA ASN A 528 13.77 16.67 5.73
C ASN A 528 14.30 17.22 4.40
N GLU A 529 13.89 16.63 3.28
CA GLU A 529 14.28 17.05 1.93
C GLU A 529 13.76 18.45 1.60
N ALA A 530 12.49 18.73 1.92
CA ALA A 530 11.90 20.06 1.77
C ALA A 530 12.57 21.10 2.69
N TYR A 531 12.90 20.70 3.91
CA TYR A 531 13.66 21.52 4.83
C TYR A 531 15.03 21.86 4.23
N TYR A 532 15.81 20.87 3.78
CA TYR A 532 17.10 21.09 3.12
C TYR A 532 17.01 21.99 1.87
N ALA A 533 15.91 21.89 1.12
CA ALA A 533 15.63 22.77 -0.03
C ALA A 533 15.26 24.22 0.36
N ASN A 534 15.26 24.55 1.66
CA ASN A 534 14.87 25.85 2.22
C ASN A 534 13.42 26.27 1.96
N LEU A 535 12.51 25.30 1.72
CA LEU A 535 11.09 25.60 1.56
C LEU A 535 10.45 25.96 2.91
N PRO A 536 9.56 26.96 2.98
CA PRO A 536 8.61 27.09 4.08
C PRO A 536 7.67 25.88 4.08
N ILE A 537 7.47 25.28 5.25
CA ILE A 537 6.77 24.00 5.39
C ILE A 537 5.39 24.19 6.03
N ILE A 538 4.36 23.67 5.37
CA ILE A 538 2.98 23.57 5.85
C ILE A 538 2.78 22.16 6.42
N THR A 539 2.59 22.05 7.73
CA THR A 539 2.48 20.77 8.43
C THR A 539 1.71 20.90 9.73
N PHE A 540 1.22 19.76 10.23
CA PHE A 540 0.81 19.60 11.61
C PHE A 540 1.99 19.38 12.55
N ILE A 541 1.74 19.57 13.86
CA ILE A 541 2.60 19.15 14.96
C ILE A 541 1.85 18.26 15.95
N ASN A 542 2.55 17.29 16.54
CA ASN A 542 2.06 16.53 17.69
C ASN A 542 3.21 16.26 18.67
N GLU A 543 2.88 16.05 19.95
CA GLU A 543 3.81 15.45 20.90
C GLU A 543 4.04 13.99 20.53
N TYR A 544 5.27 13.50 20.75
CA TYR A 544 5.56 12.09 20.57
C TYR A 544 5.00 11.29 21.75
N ASP A 545 3.92 10.53 21.51
CA ASP A 545 3.32 9.67 22.52
C ASP A 545 4.04 8.33 22.59
N TYR A 546 5.00 8.22 23.50
CA TYR A 546 5.82 7.01 23.63
C TYR A 546 5.07 5.73 24.02
N THR A 547 3.80 5.83 24.42
CA THR A 547 2.98 4.65 24.72
C THR A 547 2.37 4.04 23.45
N LYS A 548 2.33 4.80 22.35
CA LYS A 548 1.81 4.36 21.05
C LYS A 548 2.94 3.92 20.14
N LYS A 549 2.86 2.67 19.68
CA LYS A 549 3.72 2.13 18.60
C LYS A 549 3.19 2.63 17.25
N GLY A 550 4.08 2.87 16.27
CA GLY A 550 3.69 3.22 14.90
C GLY A 550 4.28 4.53 14.35
N ILE A 551 4.48 4.56 13.04
CA ILE A 551 5.19 5.63 12.31
C ILE A 551 4.45 6.99 12.35
N GLU A 552 3.14 6.95 12.53
CA GLU A 552 2.22 8.10 12.47
C GLU A 552 2.50 9.09 13.62
N ASN A 553 2.85 8.54 14.78
CA ASN A 553 3.26 9.28 15.96
C ASN A 553 4.61 9.98 15.75
N ARG A 554 5.54 9.32 15.06
CA ARG A 554 6.90 9.84 14.78
C ARG A 554 6.91 10.97 13.76
N VAL A 555 6.20 10.81 12.64
CA VAL A 555 6.32 11.78 11.54
C VAL A 555 5.73 13.16 11.87
N ASN A 556 4.78 13.21 12.81
CA ASN A 556 4.14 14.46 13.23
C ASN A 556 4.89 15.18 14.36
N SER A 557 5.93 14.58 14.95
CA SER A 557 6.82 15.25 15.91
C SER A 557 8.04 15.92 15.25
N LEU A 558 8.29 15.68 13.95
CA LEU A 558 9.41 16.28 13.21
C LEU A 558 9.53 17.81 13.37
N PRO A 559 8.46 18.61 13.38
CA PRO A 559 8.60 20.06 13.60
C PRO A 559 9.36 20.41 14.88
N LEU A 560 9.22 19.62 15.96
CA LEU A 560 9.94 19.81 17.23
C LEU A 560 11.46 19.66 17.07
N MET A 561 11.89 18.84 16.10
CA MET A 561 13.30 18.56 15.84
C MET A 561 13.94 19.61 14.94
N PHE A 562 13.14 20.34 14.15
CA PHE A 562 13.64 21.22 13.09
C PHE A 562 13.38 22.72 13.32
N TYR A 563 12.46 23.05 14.23
CA TYR A 563 12.07 24.42 14.55
C TYR A 563 12.11 24.69 16.06
N ASP A 564 12.55 25.90 16.43
CA ASP A 564 12.34 26.46 17.77
C ASP A 564 10.89 26.93 17.92
N ASP A 565 10.34 26.86 19.14
CA ASP A 565 8.96 27.26 19.46
C ASP A 565 7.87 26.54 18.62
N ALA A 566 8.13 25.33 18.11
CA ALA A 566 7.27 24.68 17.10
C ALA A 566 5.78 24.58 17.49
N PHE A 567 5.43 24.34 18.76
CA PHE A 567 4.03 24.31 19.23
C PHE A 567 3.31 25.67 19.17
N LYS A 568 4.04 26.77 19.12
CA LYS A 568 3.48 28.12 18.93
C LYS A 568 3.29 28.46 17.45
N ILE A 569 3.95 27.71 16.56
CA ILE A 569 4.01 27.99 15.12
C ILE A 569 3.01 27.13 14.36
N PHE A 570 3.06 25.81 14.59
CA PHE A 570 2.33 24.83 13.79
C PHE A 570 1.01 24.41 14.46
N PRO A 571 -0.06 24.19 13.68
CA PRO A 571 -1.33 23.69 14.19
C PRO A 571 -1.20 22.24 14.67
N LYS A 572 -1.97 21.89 15.72
CA LYS A 572 -1.99 20.53 16.25
C LYS A 572 -2.57 19.54 15.24
N LEU A 573 -2.07 18.30 15.23
CA LEU A 573 -2.58 17.24 14.37
C LEU A 573 -4.11 17.09 14.50
N GLY A 574 -4.80 17.15 13.36
CA GLY A 574 -6.26 17.08 13.28
C GLY A 574 -6.98 18.44 13.25
N ASP A 575 -6.29 19.55 13.55
CA ASP A 575 -6.84 20.91 13.43
C ASP A 575 -6.77 21.42 11.98
N TYR A 576 -7.61 20.86 11.10
CA TYR A 576 -7.60 21.19 9.66
C TYR A 576 -7.94 22.65 9.36
N GLU A 577 -8.78 23.30 10.16
CA GLU A 577 -9.05 24.73 10.03
C GLU A 577 -7.82 25.56 10.45
N GLY A 578 -7.12 25.15 11.51
CA GLY A 578 -5.80 25.70 11.87
C GLY A 578 -4.75 25.50 10.77
N LEU A 579 -4.71 24.34 10.13
CA LEU A 579 -3.84 24.06 8.97
C LEU A 579 -4.14 25.00 7.81
N TYR A 580 -5.42 25.19 7.46
CA TYR A 580 -5.83 26.13 6.43
C TYR A 580 -5.40 27.56 6.77
N ARG A 581 -5.67 28.05 7.99
CA ARG A 581 -5.28 29.40 8.43
C ARG A 581 -3.77 29.61 8.39
N PHE A 582 -3.02 28.63 8.88
CA PHE A 582 -1.55 28.63 8.82
C PHE A 582 -1.05 28.66 7.38
N ALA A 583 -1.55 27.76 6.53
CA ALA A 583 -1.16 27.64 5.13
C ALA A 583 -1.46 28.91 4.33
N LYS A 584 -2.65 29.49 4.51
CA LYS A 584 -3.01 30.76 3.88
C LYS A 584 -2.06 31.86 4.31
N LYS A 585 -1.84 32.01 5.62
CA LYS A 585 -0.97 33.05 6.18
C LYS A 585 0.47 32.91 5.68
N ILE A 586 1.08 31.73 5.74
CA ILE A 586 2.47 31.54 5.28
C ILE A 586 2.64 31.76 3.77
N ILE A 587 1.59 31.55 2.97
CA ILE A 587 1.61 31.80 1.53
C ILE A 587 1.45 33.29 1.20
N THR A 588 0.65 34.04 1.96
CA THR A 588 0.26 35.42 1.63
C THR A 588 0.98 36.50 2.44
N ASP A 589 1.59 36.16 3.58
CA ASP A 589 2.25 37.10 4.49
C ASP A 589 3.76 36.80 4.57
N ASP A 590 4.56 37.66 3.94
CA ASP A 590 6.01 37.50 3.87
C ASP A 590 6.70 37.72 5.22
N GLU A 591 6.17 38.56 6.11
CA GLU A 591 6.71 38.73 7.46
C GLU A 591 6.51 37.46 8.28
N PHE A 592 5.31 36.87 8.22
CA PHE A 592 5.04 35.61 8.88
C PHE A 592 5.88 34.47 8.31
N LYS A 593 6.03 34.39 6.98
CA LYS A 593 6.92 33.43 6.33
C LYS A 593 8.37 33.56 6.82
N ASN A 594 8.89 34.79 6.87
CA ASN A 594 10.25 35.06 7.35
C ASN A 594 10.40 34.73 8.84
N TYR A 595 9.38 34.99 9.65
CA TYR A 595 9.33 34.57 11.05
C TYR A 595 9.40 33.04 11.21
N VAL A 596 8.61 32.27 10.44
CA VAL A 596 8.66 30.80 10.49
C VAL A 596 10.04 30.29 10.06
N GLN A 597 10.62 30.88 9.00
CA GLN A 597 11.93 30.49 8.50
C GLN A 597 13.07 30.85 9.46
N SER A 598 12.97 31.94 10.22
CA SER A 598 13.99 32.32 11.22
C SER A 598 14.02 31.38 12.43
N LYS A 599 12.96 30.58 12.64
CA LYS A 599 12.86 29.59 13.70
C LYS A 599 13.50 28.25 13.36
N ARG A 600 14.09 28.10 12.17
CA ARG A 600 14.81 26.90 11.75
C ARG A 600 16.10 26.72 12.57
N LYS A 601 16.30 25.56 13.19
CA LYS A 601 17.46 25.30 14.07
C LYS A 601 18.51 24.32 13.53
N VAL A 602 18.21 23.58 12.46
CA VAL A 602 19.12 22.58 11.87
C VAL A 602 19.82 23.18 10.66
N LYS A 603 21.14 23.02 10.58
CA LYS A 603 21.90 23.49 9.41
C LYS A 603 21.76 22.48 8.26
N ASN A 604 21.69 22.97 7.03
CA ASN A 604 21.54 22.10 5.86
C ASN A 604 22.72 21.12 5.71
N GLU A 605 23.93 21.55 6.05
CA GLU A 605 25.16 20.75 6.03
C GLU A 605 25.06 19.50 6.93
N ASP A 606 24.32 19.60 8.05
CA ASP A 606 24.11 18.50 9.00
C ASP A 606 23.15 17.43 8.48
N LEU A 607 22.42 17.72 7.40
CA LEU A 607 21.47 16.82 6.77
C LEU A 607 22.07 16.11 5.55
N GLU A 608 23.31 16.35 5.17
CA GLU A 608 23.91 15.71 4.00
C GLU A 608 24.46 14.31 4.32
N TYR A 609 24.29 13.35 3.40
CA TYR A 609 24.87 12.01 3.54
C TYR A 609 26.37 12.06 3.79
N LYS A 610 27.11 12.96 3.13
CA LYS A 610 28.56 13.11 3.34
C LYS A 610 28.92 13.44 4.79
N SER A 611 28.17 14.35 5.42
CA SER A 611 28.41 14.71 6.83
C SER A 611 28.02 13.56 7.75
N PHE A 612 26.85 12.98 7.52
CA PHE A 612 26.33 11.82 8.26
C PHE A 612 27.29 10.64 8.24
N VAL A 613 27.74 10.22 7.06
CA VAL A 613 28.62 9.06 6.87
C VAL A 613 29.94 9.25 7.58
N ARG A 614 30.56 10.43 7.42
CA ARG A 614 31.81 10.77 8.12
C ARG A 614 31.67 10.67 9.63
N GLU A 615 30.59 11.21 10.19
CA GLU A 615 30.33 11.15 11.64
C GLU A 615 30.03 9.73 12.12
N PHE A 616 29.22 8.99 11.36
CA PHE A 616 28.84 7.61 11.68
C PHE A 616 30.06 6.67 11.63
N GLU A 617 30.89 6.75 10.60
CA GLU A 617 32.13 5.97 10.51
C GLU A 617 33.08 6.29 11.68
N ASN A 618 33.29 7.58 11.98
CA ASN A 618 34.11 7.98 13.13
C ASN A 618 33.57 7.42 14.44
N TYR A 619 32.25 7.47 14.62
CA TYR A 619 31.59 6.90 15.79
C TYR A 619 31.84 5.40 15.91
N VAL A 620 31.61 4.63 14.85
CA VAL A 620 31.78 3.17 14.88
C VAL A 620 33.25 2.76 14.99
N ILE A 621 34.18 3.47 14.34
CA ILE A 621 35.63 3.24 14.51
C ILE A 621 36.06 3.50 15.95
N ASN A 622 35.55 4.55 16.59
CA ASN A 622 35.85 4.82 17.99
C ASN A 622 35.29 3.75 18.92
N LEU A 623 34.11 3.19 18.62
CA LEU A 623 33.56 2.05 19.35
C LEU A 623 34.44 0.81 19.23
N LEU A 624 35.03 0.56 18.06
CA LEU A 624 36.00 -0.54 17.89
C LEU A 624 37.27 -0.34 18.72
N LYS A 625 37.73 0.91 18.90
CA LYS A 625 38.96 1.23 19.66
C LYS A 625 38.79 1.17 21.18
N LYS A 626 37.63 1.59 21.71
CA LYS A 626 37.38 1.74 23.17
C LYS A 626 37.47 0.43 23.97
N GLU A 627 37.50 -0.72 23.32
CA GLU A 627 37.61 -2.04 23.97
C GLU A 627 38.93 -2.78 23.69
N GLY A 628 39.95 -2.08 23.17
CA GLY A 628 41.34 -2.56 23.09
C GLY A 628 41.83 -2.87 21.68
N ILE A 629 42.49 -1.88 21.06
CA ILE A 629 43.60 -2.05 20.12
C ILE A 629 44.74 -1.19 20.63
#